data_AF-A0AAU3WFJ2-F1
#
_entry.id   AF-A0AAU3WFJ2-F1
#
_cell.length_a   1.000
_cell.length_b   1.000
_cell.length_c   1.000
_cell.angle_alpha   90.00
_cell.angle_beta   90.00
_cell.angle_gamma   90.00
#
_symmetry.space_group_name_H-M   'P 1'
#
loop_
_entity.id
_entity.type
_entity.pdbx_description
1 polymer ?
#
loop_
_entity_poly.entity_id
_entity_poly.type
_entity_poly.pdbx_seq_one_letter_code
_entity_poly.pdbx_strand_id
1 'polypeptide(L)'
;MPTLTTAQRRAHYDDFVAEVIELCSLNGVRADLASGRGRPVEECERMQKYLSARTARFGARRAHYTVASLIAMQRHLAHEDGPYTPESAHPAPDGPADDPLLPDIENASQRQEPLRAPAPGATAADDPAPGQKTPGPHWRARPNLGTTLALAVGRHGFKQPRMDDRVKTLTRLSTPLLHPRLWTLAAHLSSRHAARLDFAVLLEDLAWWDDDRLHTAARWRDSYFQTLDRLASQED
;
A
#
# COMPACT_ATOMS: atom_id res chain seq x y z
N MET A 1 -14.37 -2.69 24.53
CA MET A 1 -13.64 -3.19 23.35
C MET A 1 -12.25 -2.59 23.38
N PRO A 2 -11.17 -3.38 23.26
CA PRO A 2 -9.81 -2.83 23.25
C PRO A 2 -9.61 -1.94 22.01
N THR A 3 -9.04 -0.75 22.21
CA THR A 3 -8.72 0.20 21.13
C THR A 3 -7.59 -0.38 20.28
N LEU A 4 -7.81 -0.51 18.97
CA LEU A 4 -6.77 -0.96 18.05
C LEU A 4 -5.61 0.04 18.02
N THR A 5 -4.38 -0.46 18.03
CA THR A 5 -3.18 0.36 17.82
C THR A 5 -3.06 0.79 16.36
N THR A 6 -2.29 1.85 16.09
CA THR A 6 -2.03 2.29 14.71
C THR A 6 -1.29 1.22 13.90
N ALA A 7 -0.37 0.48 14.51
CA ALA A 7 0.33 -0.62 13.85
C ALA A 7 -0.64 -1.74 13.43
N GLN A 8 -1.58 -2.12 14.30
CA GLN A 8 -2.61 -3.12 13.97
C GLN A 8 -3.55 -2.67 12.85
N ARG A 9 -3.93 -1.39 12.81
CA ARG A 9 -4.73 -0.85 11.70
C ARG A 9 -3.98 -0.91 10.37
N ARG A 10 -2.69 -0.53 10.38
CA ARG A 10 -1.84 -0.55 9.18
C ARG A 10 -1.61 -1.95 8.65
N ALA A 11 -1.32 -2.91 9.53
CA ALA A 11 -1.22 -4.32 9.17
C ALA A 11 -2.53 -4.81 8.52
N HIS A 12 -3.67 -4.48 9.12
CA HIS A 12 -4.98 -4.79 8.53
C HIS A 12 -5.20 -4.14 7.16
N TYR A 13 -4.73 -2.92 6.92
CA TYR A 13 -4.88 -2.29 5.61
C TYR A 13 -4.07 -3.01 4.53
N ASP A 14 -2.86 -3.49 4.85
CA ASP A 14 -2.07 -4.31 3.92
C ASP A 14 -2.75 -5.66 3.68
N ASP A 15 -3.17 -6.36 4.74
CA ASP A 15 -3.86 -7.65 4.65
C ASP A 15 -5.16 -7.52 3.84
N PHE A 16 -5.95 -6.47 4.09
CA PHE A 16 -7.19 -6.20 3.37
C PHE A 16 -6.96 -6.00 1.87
N VAL A 17 -5.89 -5.28 1.48
CA VAL A 17 -5.56 -5.09 0.06
C VAL A 17 -5.20 -6.42 -0.60
N ALA A 18 -4.35 -7.21 0.04
CA ALA A 18 -3.95 -8.53 -0.46
C ALA A 18 -5.17 -9.45 -0.63
N GLU A 19 -6.03 -9.54 0.39
CA GLU A 19 -7.24 -10.34 0.36
C GLU A 19 -8.21 -9.89 -0.75
N VAL A 20 -8.38 -8.58 -0.97
CA VAL A 20 -9.28 -8.09 -2.02
C VAL A 20 -8.73 -8.37 -3.42
N ILE A 21 -7.41 -8.28 -3.61
CA ILE A 21 -6.77 -8.66 -4.87
C ILE A 21 -7.01 -10.14 -5.15
N GLU A 22 -6.82 -11.00 -4.16
CA GLU A 22 -7.09 -12.44 -4.25
C GLU A 22 -8.57 -12.70 -4.57
N LEU A 23 -9.50 -12.05 -3.87
CA LEU A 23 -10.94 -12.14 -4.14
C LEU A 23 -11.29 -11.76 -5.59
N CYS A 24 -10.56 -10.83 -6.20
CA CYS A 24 -10.81 -10.41 -7.59
C CYS A 24 -10.42 -11.48 -8.62
N SER A 25 -9.67 -12.52 -8.25
CA SER A 25 -9.41 -13.69 -9.10
C SER A 25 -10.62 -14.63 -9.21
N LEU A 26 -11.55 -14.56 -8.24
CA LEU A 26 -12.74 -15.41 -8.21
C LEU A 26 -13.80 -14.94 -9.20
N ASN A 27 -14.45 -15.91 -9.86
CA ASN A 27 -15.48 -15.67 -10.85
C ASN A 27 -16.63 -14.82 -10.30
N GLY A 28 -16.97 -13.73 -10.99
CA GLY A 28 -18.07 -12.83 -10.63
C GLY A 28 -17.80 -11.88 -9.45
N VAL A 29 -16.86 -12.20 -8.55
CA VAL A 29 -16.55 -11.39 -7.36
C VAL A 29 -16.02 -10.01 -7.76
N ARG A 30 -15.11 -9.94 -8.73
CA ARG A 30 -14.60 -8.65 -9.25
C ARG A 30 -15.73 -7.74 -9.72
N ALA A 31 -16.71 -8.27 -10.47
CA ALA A 31 -17.82 -7.48 -10.99
C ALA A 31 -18.72 -6.95 -9.87
N ASP A 32 -18.97 -7.77 -8.83
CA ASP A 32 -19.68 -7.37 -7.63
C ASP A 32 -18.94 -6.24 -6.89
N LEU A 33 -17.62 -6.37 -6.68
CA LEU A 33 -16.80 -5.36 -6.00
C LEU A 33 -16.68 -4.05 -6.80
N ALA A 34 -16.52 -4.15 -8.12
CA ALA A 34 -16.45 -2.98 -9.00
C ALA A 34 -17.78 -2.20 -9.10
N SER A 35 -18.90 -2.77 -8.64
CA SER A 35 -20.21 -2.09 -8.63
C SER A 35 -20.30 -0.95 -7.60
N GLY A 36 -19.41 -0.93 -6.61
CA GLY A 36 -19.40 0.07 -5.54
C GLY A 36 -19.12 1.49 -6.00
N ARG A 37 -18.29 1.69 -7.04
CA ARG A 37 -18.03 2.98 -7.75
C ARG A 37 -18.04 4.28 -6.93
N GLY A 38 -17.54 4.26 -5.69
CA GLY A 38 -17.56 5.43 -4.78
C GLY A 38 -18.93 5.76 -4.15
N ARG A 39 -19.92 4.89 -4.33
CA ARG A 39 -21.25 4.96 -3.71
C ARG A 39 -21.18 4.82 -2.18
N PRO A 40 -22.21 5.29 -1.45
CA PRO A 40 -22.37 4.99 -0.04
C PRO A 40 -22.40 3.48 0.25
N VAL A 41 -22.00 3.08 1.45
CA VAL A 41 -21.88 1.66 1.86
C VAL A 41 -23.24 0.96 1.84
N GLU A 42 -24.28 1.71 2.18
CA GLU A 42 -25.68 1.29 2.24
C GLU A 42 -26.18 0.84 0.87
N GLU A 43 -25.64 1.43 -0.20
CA GLU A 43 -26.01 1.13 -1.59
C GLU A 43 -25.17 0.00 -2.22
N CYS A 44 -24.22 -0.56 -1.48
CA CYS A 44 -23.24 -1.52 -1.98
C CYS A 44 -23.60 -2.98 -1.62
N GLU A 45 -24.86 -3.38 -1.76
CA GLU A 45 -25.40 -4.69 -1.33
C GLU A 45 -24.56 -5.88 -1.84
N ARG A 46 -24.20 -5.88 -3.13
CA ARG A 46 -23.42 -6.96 -3.76
C ARG A 46 -22.04 -7.15 -3.13
N MET A 47 -21.46 -6.08 -2.58
CA MET A 47 -20.15 -6.09 -1.92
C MET A 47 -20.24 -6.58 -0.46
N GLN A 48 -21.40 -6.42 0.18
CA GLN A 48 -21.57 -6.67 1.61
C GLN A 48 -21.22 -8.11 2.00
N LYS A 49 -21.60 -9.10 1.18
CA LYS A 49 -21.26 -10.52 1.42
C LYS A 49 -19.76 -10.79 1.48
N TYR A 50 -18.93 -9.99 0.82
CA TYR A 50 -17.48 -10.17 0.81
C TYR A 50 -16.77 -9.31 1.87
N LEU A 51 -17.24 -8.09 2.12
CA LEU A 51 -16.49 -7.10 2.90
C LEU A 51 -16.98 -6.95 4.35
N SER A 52 -18.20 -7.36 4.70
CA SER A 52 -18.78 -7.05 6.02
C SER A 52 -17.98 -7.68 7.16
N ALA A 53 -17.62 -8.97 7.04
CA ALA A 53 -16.83 -9.65 8.07
C ALA A 53 -15.42 -9.04 8.20
N ARG A 54 -14.78 -8.72 7.07
CA ARG A 54 -13.42 -8.17 6.98
C ARG A 54 -13.31 -6.76 7.57
N THR A 55 -14.38 -5.99 7.53
CA THR A 55 -14.38 -4.58 7.97
C THR A 55 -14.95 -4.36 9.38
N ALA A 56 -15.56 -5.38 9.98
CA ALA A 56 -16.37 -5.24 11.21
C ALA A 56 -15.61 -4.64 12.40
N ARG A 57 -14.31 -4.91 12.54
CA ARG A 57 -13.50 -4.51 13.71
C ARG A 57 -12.70 -3.23 13.53
N PHE A 58 -12.57 -2.73 12.30
CA PHE A 58 -11.59 -1.70 11.95
C PHE A 58 -12.22 -0.32 11.66
N GLY A 59 -13.55 -0.22 11.63
CA GLY A 59 -14.25 1.03 11.34
C GLY A 59 -14.11 1.46 9.88
N ALA A 60 -14.37 2.74 9.60
CA ALA A 60 -14.19 3.36 8.28
C ALA A 60 -14.71 2.52 7.10
N ARG A 61 -15.94 1.96 7.21
CA ARG A 61 -16.48 1.03 6.19
C ARG A 61 -16.50 1.65 4.80
N ARG A 62 -16.79 2.94 4.69
CA ARG A 62 -16.82 3.66 3.41
C ARG A 62 -15.46 3.68 2.71
N ALA A 63 -14.38 3.85 3.48
CA ALA A 63 -13.02 3.79 2.97
C ALA A 63 -12.69 2.41 2.40
N HIS A 64 -12.97 1.35 3.17
CA HIS A 64 -12.75 -0.03 2.73
C HIS A 64 -13.51 -0.39 1.45
N TYR A 65 -14.80 -0.03 1.37
CA TYR A 65 -15.62 -0.30 0.19
C TYR A 65 -15.12 0.47 -1.03
N THR A 66 -14.71 1.71 -0.83
CA THR A 66 -14.13 2.51 -1.91
C THR A 66 -12.85 1.86 -2.42
N VAL A 67 -11.90 1.54 -1.54
CA VAL A 67 -10.64 0.91 -1.93
C VAL A 67 -10.87 -0.44 -2.60
N ALA A 68 -11.79 -1.26 -2.10
CA ALA A 68 -12.12 -2.53 -2.75
C ALA A 68 -12.68 -2.34 -4.17
N SER A 69 -13.51 -1.32 -4.38
CA SER A 69 -14.02 -1.00 -5.72
C SER A 69 -12.94 -0.47 -6.66
N LEU A 70 -11.93 0.22 -6.12
CA LEU A 70 -10.77 0.71 -6.89
C LEU A 70 -9.85 -0.45 -7.31
N ILE A 71 -9.56 -1.37 -6.39
CA ILE A 71 -8.79 -2.59 -6.68
C ILE A 71 -9.51 -3.42 -7.75
N ALA A 72 -10.81 -3.68 -7.57
CA ALA A 72 -11.60 -4.49 -8.49
C ALA A 72 -11.73 -3.90 -9.90
N MET A 73 -11.52 -2.60 -10.06
CA MET A 73 -11.45 -1.94 -11.37
C MET A 73 -10.18 -2.34 -12.15
N GLN A 74 -9.08 -2.61 -11.45
CA GLN A 74 -7.79 -2.92 -12.05
C GLN A 74 -7.70 -4.43 -12.32
N ARG A 75 -8.26 -4.86 -13.45
CA ARG A 75 -8.37 -6.29 -13.84
C ARG A 75 -7.05 -7.07 -13.81
N HIS A 76 -5.94 -6.40 -14.11
CA HIS A 76 -4.62 -7.02 -14.23
C HIS A 76 -4.06 -7.47 -12.87
N LEU A 77 -4.36 -6.75 -11.77
CA LEU A 77 -3.77 -7.01 -10.45
C LEU A 77 -3.94 -8.44 -9.95
N ALA A 78 -5.12 -9.04 -10.18
CA ALA A 78 -5.41 -10.40 -9.71
C ALA A 78 -4.66 -11.49 -10.49
N HIS A 79 -4.00 -11.14 -11.59
CA HIS A 79 -3.26 -12.06 -12.46
C HIS A 79 -1.76 -11.72 -12.52
N GLU A 80 -1.30 -10.75 -11.71
CA GLU A 80 0.12 -10.47 -11.59
C GLU A 80 0.77 -11.48 -10.66
N ASP A 81 1.99 -11.89 -11.02
CA ASP A 81 2.81 -12.74 -10.17
C ASP A 81 3.43 -11.91 -9.03
N GLY A 82 3.32 -12.41 -7.80
CA GLY A 82 3.93 -11.81 -6.62
C GLY A 82 3.05 -10.76 -5.90
N PRO A 83 3.59 -10.13 -4.84
CA PRO A 83 2.84 -9.16 -4.05
C PRO A 83 2.60 -7.87 -4.84
N TYR A 84 1.43 -7.28 -4.63
CA TYR A 84 1.10 -5.96 -5.17
C TYR A 84 2.14 -4.92 -4.75
N THR A 85 2.75 -4.26 -5.74
CA THR A 85 3.75 -3.22 -5.50
C THR A 85 3.26 -1.89 -6.08
N PRO A 86 3.09 -0.85 -5.25
CA PRO A 86 2.73 0.48 -5.74
C PRO A 86 3.90 1.15 -6.46
N GLU A 87 3.61 2.12 -7.32
CA GLU A 87 4.66 2.85 -8.02
C GLU A 87 5.36 3.80 -7.06
N SER A 88 6.68 3.66 -6.96
CA SER A 88 7.51 4.48 -6.06
C SER A 88 8.18 5.63 -6.84
N ALA A 89 8.33 6.77 -6.16
CA ALA A 89 9.07 7.91 -6.71
C ALA A 89 10.58 7.64 -6.78
N HIS A 90 11.09 6.77 -5.91
CA HIS A 90 12.46 6.29 -6.04
C HIS A 90 12.55 5.33 -7.23
N PRO A 91 13.60 5.45 -8.08
CA PRO A 91 13.92 4.34 -8.97
C PRO A 91 14.09 3.09 -8.10
N ALA A 92 13.60 1.95 -8.58
CA ALA A 92 13.94 0.68 -7.95
C ALA A 92 15.46 0.65 -7.79
N PRO A 93 16.01 0.20 -6.64
CA PRO A 93 17.43 -0.11 -6.64
C PRO A 93 17.64 -1.05 -7.83
N ASP A 94 18.54 -0.69 -8.75
CA ASP A 94 19.02 -1.60 -9.78
C ASP A 94 19.60 -2.80 -9.03
N GLY A 95 18.76 -3.80 -8.80
CA GLY A 95 19.18 -5.08 -8.27
C GLY A 95 19.91 -5.75 -9.42
N PRO A 96 21.23 -6.00 -9.31
CA PRO A 96 21.89 -6.81 -10.30
C PRO A 96 21.23 -8.19 -10.28
N ALA A 97 21.04 -8.77 -11.45
CA ALA A 97 20.86 -10.21 -11.60
C ALA A 97 22.19 -10.88 -11.22
N ASP A 98 22.51 -10.92 -9.93
CA ASP A 98 23.66 -11.64 -9.41
C ASP A 98 23.18 -13.00 -8.89
N ASP A 99 23.47 -14.02 -9.70
CA ASP A 99 23.74 -15.38 -9.25
C ASP A 99 24.59 -15.33 -7.97
N PRO A 100 24.21 -15.99 -6.86
CA PRO A 100 25.08 -16.07 -5.71
C PRO A 100 26.20 -17.08 -6.01
N LEU A 101 27.30 -16.58 -6.58
CA LEU A 101 28.60 -17.22 -6.48
C LEU A 101 29.06 -17.10 -5.01
N LEU A 102 29.01 -18.22 -4.32
CA LEU A 102 29.58 -18.42 -2.99
C LEU A 102 31.02 -17.89 -2.94
N PRO A 103 31.40 -17.07 -1.96
CA PRO A 103 32.82 -16.88 -1.64
C PRO A 103 33.32 -18.07 -0.80
N ASP A 104 34.45 -18.60 -1.22
CA ASP A 104 35.25 -19.60 -0.53
C ASP A 104 35.51 -19.21 0.94
N ILE A 105 35.17 -20.13 1.84
CA ILE A 105 35.57 -20.07 3.23
C ILE A 105 37.03 -20.54 3.30
N GLU A 106 37.97 -19.60 3.22
CA GLU A 106 39.35 -19.87 3.63
C GLU A 106 39.42 -20.01 5.16
N ASN A 107 39.81 -21.21 5.53
CA ASN A 107 39.83 -21.77 6.87
C ASN A 107 41.06 -21.25 7.63
N ALA A 108 40.85 -20.31 8.55
CA ALA A 108 41.86 -19.91 9.52
C ALA A 108 41.30 -19.99 10.93
N SER A 109 41.56 -21.10 11.62
CA SER A 109 41.78 -21.12 13.08
C SER A 109 42.30 -22.47 13.53
N GLN A 110 43.46 -22.50 14.20
CA GLN A 110 43.62 -23.24 15.46
C GLN A 110 44.98 -22.99 16.10
N ARG A 111 44.96 -22.43 17.31
CA ARG A 111 45.30 -23.17 18.55
C ARG A 111 44.97 -22.31 19.77
N GLN A 112 43.91 -22.70 20.47
CA GLN A 112 43.68 -22.33 21.88
C GLN A 112 44.29 -23.42 22.78
N GLU A 113 44.82 -22.94 23.91
CA GLU A 113 45.29 -23.70 25.06
C GLU A 113 44.18 -24.50 25.77
N PRO A 114 44.55 -25.47 26.63
CA PRO A 114 43.65 -26.52 27.06
C PRO A 114 43.13 -26.42 28.50
N LEU A 115 42.05 -27.18 28.70
CA LEU A 115 41.75 -28.01 29.88
C LEU A 115 41.14 -27.36 31.14
N ARG A 116 39.83 -27.59 31.37
CA ARG A 116 39.32 -28.66 32.27
C ARG A 116 37.78 -28.61 32.38
N ALA A 117 37.17 -29.79 32.43
CA ALA A 117 35.73 -30.05 32.65
C ALA A 117 35.51 -30.65 34.07
N PRO A 118 34.32 -31.15 34.49
CA PRO A 118 32.93 -30.95 34.02
C PRO A 118 31.86 -30.76 35.16
N ALA A 119 30.59 -30.59 34.73
CA ALA A 119 29.30 -31.05 35.33
C ALA A 119 28.37 -29.98 35.97
N PRO A 120 27.04 -30.24 36.10
CA PRO A 120 26.10 -30.64 35.04
C PRO A 120 24.74 -29.89 35.10
N GLY A 121 24.00 -29.90 33.98
CA GLY A 121 22.53 -29.86 33.97
C GLY A 121 21.86 -28.48 33.79
N ALA A 122 21.27 -28.25 32.62
CA ALA A 122 19.87 -27.83 32.47
C ALA A 122 19.53 -27.71 30.99
N THR A 123 18.62 -28.57 30.55
CA THR A 123 17.88 -28.52 29.30
C THR A 123 17.00 -27.27 29.27
N ALA A 124 17.10 -26.47 28.20
CA ALA A 124 15.98 -25.66 27.72
C ALA A 124 16.11 -25.57 26.20
N ALA A 125 15.11 -26.11 25.52
CA ALA A 125 14.93 -26.08 24.10
C ALA A 125 14.87 -24.64 23.58
N ASP A 126 15.70 -24.34 22.59
CA ASP A 126 15.57 -23.13 21.78
C ASP A 126 14.81 -23.55 20.51
N ASP A 127 13.50 -23.32 20.52
CA ASP A 127 12.68 -23.44 19.31
C ASP A 127 13.00 -22.25 18.38
N PRO A 128 13.23 -22.46 17.07
CA PRO A 128 13.50 -21.37 16.15
C PRO A 128 12.21 -20.57 15.90
N ALA A 129 12.25 -19.29 16.25
CA ALA A 129 11.16 -18.35 16.01
C ALA A 129 10.79 -18.24 14.51
N PRO A 130 9.50 -18.19 14.16
CA PRO A 130 9.06 -18.10 12.77
C PRO A 130 9.40 -16.73 12.16
N GLY A 131 10.20 -16.76 11.09
CA GLY A 131 10.21 -15.81 9.97
C GLY A 131 10.16 -14.32 10.32
N GLN A 132 11.32 -13.73 10.63
CA GLN A 132 11.49 -12.28 10.58
C GLN A 132 11.26 -11.79 9.15
N LYS A 133 10.08 -11.24 8.86
CA LYS A 133 9.84 -10.41 7.68
C LYS A 133 10.79 -9.22 7.79
N THR A 134 11.66 -9.03 6.79
CA THR A 134 12.50 -7.83 6.65
C THR A 134 11.67 -6.58 6.91
N PRO A 135 12.12 -5.61 7.74
CA PRO A 135 11.35 -4.41 8.00
C PRO A 135 11.12 -3.68 6.68
N GLY A 136 9.87 -3.68 6.21
CA GLY A 136 9.48 -2.88 5.07
C GLY A 136 9.73 -1.39 5.35
N PRO A 137 9.67 -0.52 4.32
CA PRO A 137 9.82 0.91 4.50
C PRO A 137 8.90 1.41 5.61
N HIS A 138 9.37 2.36 6.42
CA HIS A 138 8.52 3.03 7.41
C HIS A 138 7.24 3.50 6.71
N TRP A 139 6.06 3.22 7.29
CA TRP A 139 4.76 3.45 6.65
C TRP A 139 4.62 4.84 5.99
N ARG A 140 5.19 5.89 6.60
CA ARG A 140 5.14 7.26 6.10
C ARG A 140 6.05 7.55 4.89
N ALA A 141 7.01 6.67 4.60
CA ALA A 141 7.83 6.73 3.39
C ALA A 141 7.13 6.12 2.16
N ARG A 142 6.04 5.37 2.35
CA ARG A 142 5.27 4.78 1.26
C ARG A 142 4.59 5.87 0.41
N PRO A 143 4.45 5.67 -0.91
CA PRO A 143 3.84 6.65 -1.79
C PRO A 143 2.37 6.85 -1.44
N ASN A 144 1.94 8.11 -1.25
CA ASN A 144 0.53 8.43 -1.06
C ASN A 144 -0.12 8.91 -2.38
N LEU A 145 -1.39 9.33 -2.32
CA LEU A 145 -2.09 9.84 -3.51
C LEU A 145 -1.35 11.01 -4.16
N GLY A 146 -0.81 11.93 -3.37
CA GLY A 146 0.00 13.05 -3.87
C GLY A 146 1.20 12.60 -4.69
N THR A 147 1.99 11.66 -4.15
CA THR A 147 3.11 11.04 -4.87
C THR A 147 2.65 10.39 -6.16
N THR A 148 1.55 9.64 -6.14
CA THR A 148 1.00 8.96 -7.32
C THR A 148 0.63 9.96 -8.42
N LEU A 149 0.01 11.09 -8.06
CA LEU A 149 -0.39 12.12 -9.03
C LEU A 149 0.81 12.86 -9.62
N ALA A 150 1.87 13.07 -8.84
CA ALA A 150 3.12 13.62 -9.34
C ALA A 150 3.81 12.67 -10.32
N LEU A 151 3.83 11.37 -10.03
CA LEU A 151 4.33 10.35 -10.96
C LEU A 151 3.53 10.31 -12.26
N ALA A 152 2.20 10.44 -12.19
CA ALA A 152 1.37 10.52 -13.38
C ALA A 152 1.77 11.71 -14.28
N VAL A 153 2.16 12.84 -13.70
CA VAL A 153 2.68 14.00 -14.45
C VAL A 153 4.06 13.71 -15.02
N GLY A 154 5.03 13.37 -14.16
CA GLY A 154 6.43 13.26 -14.55
C GLY A 154 6.76 12.05 -15.44
N ARG A 155 6.05 10.92 -15.27
CA ARG A 155 6.37 9.67 -15.99
C ARG A 155 5.34 9.25 -17.02
N HIS A 156 4.08 9.68 -16.85
CA HIS A 156 2.96 9.20 -17.66
C HIS A 156 2.32 10.29 -18.54
N GLY A 157 2.99 11.44 -18.69
CA GLY A 157 2.61 12.49 -19.63
C GLY A 157 1.31 13.23 -19.29
N PHE A 158 0.89 13.24 -18.02
CA PHE A 158 -0.23 14.07 -17.58
C PHE A 158 0.21 15.55 -17.53
N LYS A 159 -0.71 16.46 -17.87
CA LYS A 159 -0.43 17.90 -17.85
C LYS A 159 -0.43 18.41 -16.41
N GLN A 160 0.72 18.93 -15.96
CA GLN A 160 0.91 19.45 -14.60
C GLN A 160 -0.17 20.45 -14.17
N PRO A 161 -0.51 21.52 -14.95
CA PRO A 161 -1.53 22.48 -14.49
C PRO A 161 -2.90 21.84 -14.21
N ARG A 162 -3.29 20.85 -15.03
CA ARG A 162 -4.55 20.12 -14.82
C ARG A 162 -4.51 19.22 -13.59
N MET A 163 -3.32 18.71 -13.23
CA MET A 163 -3.16 17.87 -12.06
C MET A 163 -3.04 18.71 -10.78
N ASP A 164 -2.40 19.88 -10.83
CA ASP A 164 -2.37 20.85 -9.74
C ASP A 164 -3.80 21.23 -9.31
N ASP A 165 -4.64 21.58 -10.27
CA ASP A 165 -6.06 21.87 -10.04
C ASP A 165 -6.81 20.69 -9.45
N ARG A 166 -6.47 19.46 -9.88
CA ARG A 166 -7.08 18.22 -9.38
C ARG A 166 -6.71 17.99 -7.92
N VAL A 167 -5.44 18.10 -7.56
CA VAL A 167 -4.94 17.97 -6.17
C VAL A 167 -5.58 19.04 -5.29
N LYS A 168 -5.58 20.30 -5.73
CA LYS A 168 -6.23 21.41 -5.04
C LYS A 168 -7.73 21.19 -4.82
N THR A 169 -8.41 20.58 -5.80
CA THR A 169 -9.84 20.27 -5.67
C THR A 169 -10.07 19.15 -4.67
N LEU A 170 -9.40 18.01 -4.81
CA LEU A 170 -9.59 16.82 -3.96
C LEU A 170 -9.37 17.13 -2.48
N THR A 171 -8.34 17.93 -2.18
CA THR A 171 -7.95 18.31 -0.82
C THR A 171 -8.96 19.22 -0.11
N ARG A 172 -9.96 19.73 -0.82
CA ARG A 172 -11.04 20.56 -0.26
C ARG A 172 -12.37 19.81 -0.13
N LEU A 173 -12.49 18.62 -0.70
CA LEU A 173 -13.75 17.88 -0.72
C LEU A 173 -14.13 17.39 0.67
N SER A 174 -15.43 17.34 0.93
CA SER A 174 -15.98 16.58 2.03
C SER A 174 -16.00 15.08 1.68
N THR A 175 -16.06 14.23 2.69
CA THR A 175 -16.15 12.77 2.56
C THR A 175 -17.18 12.33 1.51
N PRO A 176 -18.46 12.76 1.52
CA PRO A 176 -19.43 12.31 0.53
C PRO A 176 -19.06 12.62 -0.92
N LEU A 177 -18.30 13.69 -1.16
CA LEU A 177 -17.85 14.10 -2.49
C LEU A 177 -16.50 13.49 -2.87
N LEU A 178 -15.65 13.17 -1.89
CA LEU A 178 -14.32 12.62 -2.12
C LEU A 178 -14.39 11.23 -2.77
N HIS A 179 -15.18 10.31 -2.22
CA HIS A 179 -15.20 8.92 -2.68
C HIS A 179 -15.61 8.77 -4.16
N PRO A 180 -16.69 9.39 -4.65
CA PRO A 180 -17.02 9.37 -6.07
C PRO A 180 -15.94 10.03 -6.94
N ARG A 181 -15.38 11.16 -6.49
CA ARG A 181 -14.37 11.90 -7.26
C ARG A 181 -13.07 11.11 -7.37
N LEU A 182 -12.67 10.43 -6.29
CA LEU A 182 -11.52 9.55 -6.26
C LEU A 182 -11.70 8.36 -7.20
N TRP A 183 -12.90 7.78 -7.26
CA TRP A 183 -13.22 6.73 -8.22
C TRP A 183 -13.01 7.18 -9.66
N THR A 184 -13.54 8.36 -10.05
CA THR A 184 -13.34 8.91 -11.39
C THR A 184 -11.87 9.17 -11.70
N LEU A 185 -11.10 9.66 -10.72
CA LEU A 185 -9.67 9.91 -10.88
C LEU A 185 -8.91 8.60 -11.10
N ALA A 186 -9.12 7.60 -10.24
CA ALA A 186 -8.46 6.31 -10.34
C ALA A 186 -8.81 5.58 -11.64
N ALA A 187 -10.06 5.68 -12.11
CA ALA A 187 -10.46 5.16 -13.42
C ALA A 187 -9.69 5.82 -14.56
N HIS A 188 -9.51 7.14 -14.50
CA HIS A 188 -8.75 7.88 -15.50
C HIS A 188 -7.26 7.53 -15.47
N LEU A 189 -6.66 7.39 -14.29
CA LEU A 189 -5.27 6.92 -14.13
C LEU A 189 -5.10 5.50 -14.70
N SER A 190 -6.00 4.58 -14.31
CA SER A 190 -5.98 3.19 -14.76
C SER A 190 -6.15 3.07 -16.27
N SER A 191 -7.02 3.87 -16.91
CA SER A 191 -7.22 3.83 -18.37
C SER A 191 -5.98 4.20 -19.17
N ARG A 192 -5.05 4.94 -18.56
CA ARG A 192 -3.78 5.35 -19.17
C ARG A 192 -2.59 4.54 -18.64
N HIS A 193 -2.85 3.46 -17.90
CA HIS A 193 -1.85 2.64 -17.21
C HIS A 193 -0.88 3.48 -16.36
N ALA A 194 -1.37 4.57 -15.79
CA ALA A 194 -0.54 5.55 -15.11
C ALA A 194 -0.58 5.37 -13.60
N ALA A 195 0.60 5.34 -12.99
CA ALA A 195 0.86 5.46 -11.56
C ALA A 195 0.03 4.50 -10.67
N ARG A 196 0.65 3.38 -10.28
CA ARG A 196 0.03 2.38 -9.38
C ARG A 196 -0.13 2.96 -7.96
N LEU A 197 -1.37 3.03 -7.48
CA LEU A 197 -1.75 3.58 -6.18
C LEU A 197 -1.33 2.67 -5.02
N ASP A 198 -0.72 3.20 -3.96
CA ASP A 198 -0.67 2.45 -2.70
C ASP A 198 -2.04 2.41 -2.03
N PHE A 199 -2.78 1.33 -2.25
CA PHE A 199 -4.14 1.16 -1.75
C PHE A 199 -4.23 1.10 -0.22
N ALA A 200 -3.21 0.61 0.47
CA ALA A 200 -3.22 0.50 1.92
C ALA A 200 -3.00 1.88 2.56
N VAL A 201 -2.09 2.67 2.00
CA VAL A 201 -1.91 4.09 2.41
C VAL A 201 -3.15 4.91 2.07
N LEU A 202 -3.73 4.71 0.88
CA LEU A 202 -4.98 5.36 0.51
C LEU A 202 -6.13 4.98 1.45
N LEU A 203 -6.19 3.73 1.90
CA LEU A 203 -7.18 3.27 2.88
C LEU A 203 -7.01 3.96 4.23
N GLU A 204 -5.77 4.08 4.73
CA GLU A 204 -5.51 4.87 5.95
C GLU A 204 -5.99 6.31 5.77
N ASP A 205 -5.65 6.95 4.65
CA ASP A 205 -6.00 8.34 4.40
C ASP A 205 -7.51 8.59 4.32
N LEU A 206 -8.23 7.67 3.68
CA LEU A 206 -9.69 7.74 3.64
C LEU A 206 -10.32 7.40 4.99
N ALA A 207 -9.72 6.52 5.78
CA ALA A 207 -10.22 6.18 7.11
C ALA A 207 -10.09 7.35 8.09
N TRP A 208 -9.03 8.15 7.97
CA TRP A 208 -8.79 9.35 8.78
C TRP A 208 -9.43 10.62 8.20
N TRP A 209 -10.06 10.56 7.03
CA TRP A 209 -10.55 11.77 6.36
C TRP A 209 -11.65 12.50 7.14
N ASP A 210 -12.49 11.77 7.87
CA ASP A 210 -13.53 12.36 8.72
C ASP A 210 -12.96 12.97 10.02
N ASP A 211 -11.87 12.40 10.54
CA ASP A 211 -11.26 12.82 11.81
C ASP A 211 -10.26 13.97 11.64
N ASP A 212 -9.38 13.89 10.62
CA ASP A 212 -8.34 14.89 10.35
C ASP A 212 -8.12 15.07 8.85
N ARG A 213 -9.12 15.65 8.20
CA ARG A 213 -9.08 16.02 6.79
C ARG A 213 -7.91 16.94 6.46
N LEU A 214 -7.66 17.96 7.29
CA LEU A 214 -6.70 19.01 6.96
C LEU A 214 -5.27 18.46 6.96
N HIS A 215 -4.93 17.60 7.92
CA HIS A 215 -3.63 16.93 7.93
C HIS A 215 -3.45 16.04 6.69
N THR A 216 -4.45 15.22 6.36
CA THR A 216 -4.37 14.31 5.20
C THR A 216 -4.26 15.09 3.89
N ALA A 217 -5.04 16.16 3.76
CA ALA A 217 -5.02 17.07 2.62
C ALA A 217 -3.66 17.78 2.45
N ALA A 218 -3.08 18.29 3.55
CA ALA A 218 -1.76 18.89 3.53
C ALA A 218 -0.70 17.87 3.08
N ARG A 219 -0.73 16.67 3.66
CA ARG A 219 0.20 15.59 3.31
C ARG A 219 0.14 15.21 1.82
N TRP A 220 -1.05 15.12 1.23
CA TRP A 220 -1.19 14.86 -0.21
C TRP A 220 -0.61 15.99 -1.05
N ARG A 221 -0.83 17.25 -0.68
CA ARG A 221 -0.28 18.40 -1.41
C ARG A 221 1.24 18.44 -1.32
N ASP A 222 1.78 18.29 -0.12
CA ASP A 222 3.21 18.37 0.13
C ASP A 222 3.93 17.26 -0.63
N SER A 223 3.44 16.01 -0.53
CA SER A 223 4.03 14.89 -1.27
C SER A 223 3.93 15.05 -2.79
N TYR A 224 2.87 15.69 -3.30
CA TYR A 224 2.75 15.98 -4.73
C TYR A 224 3.84 16.95 -5.20
N PHE A 225 3.95 18.14 -4.59
CA PHE A 225 4.93 19.14 -5.01
C PHE A 225 6.36 18.69 -4.75
N GLN A 226 6.65 18.09 -3.59
CA GLN A 226 7.99 17.56 -3.29
C GLN A 226 8.42 16.46 -4.27
N THR A 227 7.48 15.65 -4.76
CA THR A 227 7.79 14.61 -5.75
C THR A 227 8.03 15.22 -7.14
N LEU A 228 7.26 16.23 -7.54
CA LEU A 228 7.51 16.96 -8.78
C LEU A 228 8.88 17.63 -8.77
N ASP A 229 9.23 18.34 -7.68
CA ASP A 229 10.53 19.00 -7.53
C ASP A 229 11.67 17.98 -7.63
N ARG A 230 11.53 16.82 -6.97
CA ARG A 230 12.52 15.74 -7.05
C ARG A 230 12.68 15.19 -8.46
N LEU A 231 11.58 14.96 -9.19
CA LEU A 231 11.62 14.43 -10.55
C LEU A 231 12.26 15.44 -11.52
N ALA A 232 11.94 16.73 -11.38
CA ALA A 232 12.56 17.78 -12.18
C ALA A 232 14.09 17.85 -11.95
N SER A 233 14.53 17.74 -10.69
CA SER A 233 15.97 17.72 -10.36
C SER A 233 16.72 16.45 -10.83
N GLN A 234 16.02 15.42 -11.31
CA GLN A 234 16.63 14.21 -11.88
C GLN A 234 16.76 14.26 -13.40
N GLU A 235 16.11 15.23 -14.07
CA GLU A 235 16.17 15.43 -15.51
C GLU A 235 17.29 16.40 -15.95
N ASP A 236 17.83 17.17 -15.00
CA ASP A 236 18.98 18.09 -15.17
C ASP A 236 20.34 17.39 -14.93
#